data_AF-A0A3M1CM00-F1
#
_entry.id   AF-A0A3M1CM00-F1
#
_cell.length_a   1.000
_cell.length_b   1.000
_cell.length_c   1.000
_cell.angle_alpha   90.00
_cell.angle_beta   90.00
_cell.angle_gamma   90.00
#
_symmetry.space_group_name_H-M   'P 1'
#
loop_
_entity.id
_entity.type
_entity.pdbx_description
1 polymer ?
#
loop_
_entity_poly.entity_id
_entity_poly.type
_entity_poly.pdbx_seq_one_letter_code
_entity_poly.pdbx_strand_id
1 'polypeptide(L)'
;MNELARFVEKFSGKKVAVLGDLVVDRYIHGTTRRISREAPVLIVKEEGNEARLGGAANVVANIQAMGGDPYPIGVVGADDDGNWLVQELAKRGIRPDAVVVDPTRVTTTKTRVLAGGANTIKQQMLRIDRLSDGDVSPGVRSNLVERLERFLPVVDALVVSDYKEGVVSREVFD
;
A
#
# COMPACT_ATOMS: atom_id res chain seq x y z
N MET A 1 7.90 -24.85 22.83
CA MET A 1 7.92 -23.87 21.73
C MET A 1 6.79 -24.23 20.78
N ASN A 2 5.92 -23.27 20.46
CA ASN A 2 4.65 -23.51 19.76
C ASN A 2 4.90 -24.01 18.31
N GLU A 3 4.16 -25.00 17.81
CA GLU A 3 4.38 -25.61 16.47
C GLU A 3 4.33 -24.60 15.30
N LEU A 4 3.76 -23.41 15.51
CA LEU A 4 3.77 -22.31 14.55
C LEU A 4 5.11 -21.57 14.49
N ALA A 5 5.83 -21.43 15.61
CA ALA A 5 7.07 -20.66 15.68
C ALA A 5 8.15 -21.22 14.74
N ARG A 6 8.24 -22.57 14.64
CA ARG A 6 9.17 -23.26 13.71
C ARG A 6 8.91 -22.98 12.23
N PHE A 7 7.72 -22.51 11.86
CA PHE A 7 7.44 -22.12 10.47
C PHE A 7 7.86 -20.68 10.20
N VAL A 8 7.68 -19.78 11.16
CA VAL A 8 8.14 -18.40 11.06
C VAL A 8 9.66 -18.33 10.89
N GLU A 9 10.40 -19.18 11.62
CA GLU A 9 11.87 -19.29 11.46
C GLU A 9 12.29 -19.68 10.03
N LYS A 10 11.43 -20.36 9.26
CA LYS A 10 11.71 -20.77 7.88
C LYS A 10 11.40 -19.69 6.84
N PHE A 11 10.82 -18.56 7.23
CA PHE A 11 10.55 -17.44 6.32
C PHE A 11 11.80 -16.61 6.04
N SER A 12 12.80 -16.68 6.93
CA SER A 12 14.05 -15.94 6.74
C SER A 12 14.73 -16.30 5.41
N GLY A 13 15.05 -15.27 4.62
CA GLY A 13 15.70 -15.41 3.32
C GLY A 13 14.80 -15.88 2.17
N LYS A 14 13.51 -16.13 2.43
CA LYS A 14 12.55 -16.50 1.37
C LYS A 14 12.25 -15.32 0.46
N LYS A 15 12.45 -15.52 -0.84
CA LYS A 15 12.21 -14.54 -1.88
C LYS A 15 10.75 -14.62 -2.30
N VAL A 16 10.02 -13.52 -2.20
CA VAL A 16 8.58 -13.52 -2.49
C VAL A 16 8.24 -12.37 -3.43
N ALA A 17 7.76 -12.68 -4.62
CA ALA A 17 7.16 -11.68 -5.49
C ALA A 17 5.77 -11.32 -4.94
N VAL A 18 5.47 -10.03 -4.86
CA VAL A 18 4.14 -9.54 -4.46
C VAL A 18 3.59 -8.71 -5.60
N LEU A 19 2.65 -9.27 -6.34
CA LEU A 19 1.90 -8.57 -7.38
C LEU A 19 0.64 -7.96 -6.77
N GLY A 20 0.42 -6.66 -6.92
CA GLY A 20 -0.86 -6.07 -6.55
C GLY A 20 -0.87 -4.56 -6.38
N ASP A 21 -1.97 -4.08 -5.81
CA ASP A 21 -2.22 -2.65 -5.64
C ASP A 21 -1.38 -2.08 -4.49
N LEU A 22 -0.41 -1.23 -4.83
CA LEU A 22 0.43 -0.52 -3.86
C LEU A 22 -0.35 0.67 -3.33
N VAL A 23 -0.66 0.67 -2.03
CA VAL A 23 -1.54 1.66 -1.41
C VAL A 23 -0.79 2.44 -0.33
N VAL A 24 -1.08 3.72 -0.21
CA VAL A 24 -0.72 4.53 0.96
C VAL A 24 -1.93 4.64 1.88
N ASP A 25 -1.84 4.09 3.09
CA ASP A 25 -2.84 4.32 4.14
C ASP A 25 -2.44 5.55 4.94
N ARG A 26 -3.19 6.65 4.80
CA ARG A 26 -2.99 7.88 5.57
C ARG A 26 -3.94 7.94 6.76
N TYR A 27 -3.45 8.44 7.88
CA TYR A 27 -4.26 8.67 9.08
C TYR A 27 -4.10 10.12 9.51
N ILE A 28 -5.22 10.82 9.62
CA ILE A 28 -5.28 12.18 10.16
C ILE A 28 -5.94 12.07 11.52
N HIS A 29 -5.21 12.43 12.57
CA HIS A 29 -5.69 12.43 13.95
C HIS A 29 -6.09 13.84 14.34
N GLY A 30 -7.23 13.97 15.01
CA GLY A 30 -7.66 15.26 15.50
C GLY A 30 -8.64 15.24 16.65
N THR A 31 -8.92 16.42 17.18
CA THR A 31 -9.93 16.64 18.22
C THR A 31 -11.15 17.33 17.62
N THR A 32 -12.33 16.76 17.85
CA THR A 32 -13.61 17.35 17.45
C THR A 32 -13.89 18.56 18.33
N ARG A 33 -14.11 19.73 17.71
CA ARG A 33 -14.32 21.00 18.44
C ARG A 33 -15.78 21.38 18.57
N ARG A 34 -16.48 21.50 17.44
CA ARG A 34 -17.87 21.96 17.35
C ARG A 34 -18.46 21.56 16.00
N ILE A 35 -19.77 21.71 15.85
CA ILE A 35 -20.44 21.65 14.55
C ILE A 35 -20.19 22.98 13.80
N SER A 36 -19.98 22.91 12.49
CA SER A 36 -19.80 24.09 11.64
C SER A 36 -21.09 24.93 11.60
N ARG A 37 -20.92 26.25 11.46
CA ARG A 37 -22.06 27.18 11.24
C ARG A 37 -22.51 27.22 9.78
N GLU A 38 -21.68 26.74 8.87
CA GLU A 38 -21.91 26.78 7.41
C GLU A 38 -22.66 25.54 6.92
N ALA A 39 -22.44 24.40 7.57
CA ALA A 39 -23.06 23.12 7.25
C ALA A 39 -23.12 22.24 8.51
N PRO A 40 -24.03 21.25 8.60
CA PRO A 40 -24.13 20.34 9.73
C PRO A 40 -23.00 19.30 9.74
N VAL A 41 -21.75 19.75 9.71
CA VAL A 41 -20.52 18.93 9.67
C VAL A 41 -19.64 19.25 10.88
N LEU A 42 -18.87 18.26 11.33
CA LEU A 42 -17.98 18.41 12.48
C LEU A 42 -16.69 19.12 12.07
N ILE A 43 -16.27 20.11 12.88
CA ILE A 43 -14.96 20.75 12.74
C ILE A 43 -13.95 19.98 13.60
N VAL A 44 -12.97 19.38 12.94
CA VAL A 44 -11.85 18.66 13.57
C VAL A 44 -10.61 19.55 13.53
N LYS A 45 -9.94 19.72 14.67
CA LYS A 45 -8.59 20.30 14.72
C LYS A 45 -7.58 19.17 14.52
N GLU A 46 -6.79 19.24 13.45
CA GLU A 46 -5.69 18.30 13.25
C GLU A 46 -4.65 18.40 14.37
N GLU A 47 -4.21 17.25 14.85
CA GLU A 47 -3.20 17.07 15.90
C GLU A 47 -1.97 16.33 15.37
N GLY A 48 -2.14 15.53 14.31
CA GLY A 48 -1.04 14.88 13.63
C GLY A 48 -1.52 14.08 12.44
N ASN A 49 -0.57 13.72 11.57
CA ASN A 49 -0.80 12.82 10.46
C ASN A 49 0.32 11.78 10.38
N GLU A 50 -0.04 10.59 9.92
CA GLU A 50 0.91 9.52 9.63
C GLU A 50 0.53 8.83 8.31
N ALA A 51 1.52 8.23 7.66
CA ALA A 51 1.33 7.42 6.46
C ALA A 51 1.93 6.04 6.71
N ARG A 52 1.27 5.01 6.19
CA ARG A 52 1.66 3.60 6.31
C ARG A 52 1.55 2.91 4.95
N LEU A 53 2.38 1.90 4.74
CA LEU A 53 2.25 1.01 3.60
C LEU A 53 0.93 0.23 3.74
N GLY A 54 0.07 0.35 2.74
CA GLY A 54 -1.23 -0.30 2.65
C GLY A 54 -1.29 -1.29 1.48
N GLY A 55 -2.38 -2.05 1.37
CA GLY A 55 -2.61 -2.97 0.27
C GLY A 55 -1.46 -3.97 0.07
N ALA A 56 -1.02 -4.17 -1.17
CA ALA A 56 0.11 -5.02 -1.50
C ALA A 56 1.43 -4.54 -0.84
N ALA A 57 1.58 -3.23 -0.60
CA ALA A 57 2.76 -2.69 0.07
C ALA A 57 2.81 -3.09 1.56
N ASN A 58 1.66 -3.29 2.21
CA ASN A 58 1.60 -3.86 3.57
C ASN A 58 2.02 -5.34 3.59
N VAL A 59 1.62 -6.11 2.57
CA VAL A 59 2.05 -7.50 2.40
C VAL A 59 3.57 -7.58 2.27
N VAL A 60 4.14 -6.73 1.43
CA VAL A 60 5.59 -6.55 1.26
C VAL A 60 6.28 -6.22 2.60
N ALA A 61 5.74 -5.26 3.35
CA ALA A 61 6.28 -4.89 4.66
C ALA A 61 6.25 -6.06 5.67
N ASN A 62 5.16 -6.85 5.68
CA ASN A 62 5.03 -8.00 6.56
C ASN A 62 6.02 -9.13 6.20
N ILE A 63 6.24 -9.40 4.91
CA ILE A 63 7.23 -10.38 4.45
C ILE A 63 8.62 -9.98 4.93
N GLN A 64 9.00 -8.71 4.75
CA GLN A 64 10.27 -8.18 5.22
C GLN A 64 10.40 -8.29 6.75
N ALA A 65 9.34 -7.97 7.50
CA ALA A 65 9.35 -8.05 8.96
C ALA A 65 9.51 -9.48 9.49
N MET A 66 9.10 -10.48 8.70
CA MET A 66 9.32 -11.90 8.98
C MET A 66 10.69 -12.42 8.50
N GLY A 67 11.56 -11.54 7.98
CA GLY A 67 12.90 -11.86 7.51
C GLY A 67 12.99 -12.36 6.07
N GLY A 68 11.88 -12.32 5.31
CA GLY A 68 11.88 -12.61 3.88
C GLY A 68 12.47 -11.47 3.04
N ASP A 69 12.65 -11.73 1.75
CA ASP A 69 13.13 -10.80 0.72
C ASP A 69 12.00 -10.53 -0.30
N PRO A 70 11.15 -9.51 -0.06
CA PRO A 70 10.02 -9.24 -0.93
C PRO A 70 10.40 -8.42 -2.17
N TYR A 71 9.75 -8.75 -3.30
CA TYR A 71 9.84 -8.01 -4.56
C TYR A 71 8.48 -7.35 -4.84
N PRO A 72 8.32 -6.03 -4.58
CA PRO A 72 7.06 -5.32 -4.79
C PRO A 72 6.81 -5.07 -6.28
N ILE A 73 5.87 -5.80 -6.89
CA ILE A 73 5.44 -5.63 -8.28
C ILE A 73 4.06 -4.96 -8.28
N GLY A 74 4.02 -3.71 -8.68
CA GLY A 74 2.78 -2.93 -8.71
C GLY A 74 3.01 -1.55 -9.27
N VAL A 75 1.96 -0.72 -9.25
CA VAL A 75 1.98 0.60 -9.87
C VAL A 75 1.81 1.69 -8.83
N VAL A 76 2.56 2.78 -8.97
CA VAL A 76 2.36 4.05 -8.27
C VAL A 76 2.24 5.20 -9.26
N GLY A 77 1.59 6.28 -8.86
CA GLY A 77 1.55 7.53 -9.62
C GLY A 77 2.86 8.31 -9.55
N ALA A 78 3.03 9.27 -10.45
CA ALA A 78 4.11 10.26 -10.36
C ALA A 78 3.74 11.43 -9.43
N ASP A 79 3.44 11.12 -8.17
CA ASP A 79 2.97 12.07 -7.15
C ASP A 79 3.68 11.89 -5.80
N ASP A 80 3.37 12.76 -4.84
CA ASP A 80 4.01 12.77 -3.52
C ASP A 80 3.79 11.46 -2.75
N ASP A 81 2.62 10.84 -2.90
CA ASP A 81 2.29 9.56 -2.25
C ASP A 81 3.09 8.40 -2.88
N GLY A 82 3.26 8.40 -4.20
CA GLY A 82 4.08 7.43 -4.91
C GLY A 82 5.56 7.55 -4.53
N ASN A 83 6.07 8.77 -4.49
CA ASN A 83 7.44 9.06 -4.04
C ASN A 83 7.64 8.64 -2.57
N TRP A 84 6.69 8.95 -1.70
CA TRP A 84 6.73 8.55 -0.30
C TRP A 84 6.76 7.02 -0.16
N LEU A 85 5.91 6.30 -0.89
CA LEU A 85 5.83 4.84 -0.85
C LEU A 85 7.15 4.19 -1.26
N VAL A 86 7.73 4.63 -2.39
CA VAL A 86 9.03 4.12 -2.89
C VAL A 86 10.14 4.37 -1.88
N GLN A 87 10.18 5.57 -1.27
CA GLN A 87 11.16 5.89 -0.24
C GLN A 87 10.97 5.07 1.04
N GLU A 88 9.73 4.84 1.46
CA GLU A 88 9.40 4.05 2.66
C GLU A 88 9.79 2.57 2.48
N LEU A 89 9.59 2.01 1.29
CA LEU A 89 10.13 0.68 0.94
C LEU A 89 11.66 0.65 1.05
N ALA A 90 12.34 1.63 0.44
CA ALA A 90 13.80 1.71 0.46
C ALA A 90 14.37 1.86 1.88
N LYS A 91 13.74 2.65 2.75
CA LYS A 91 14.13 2.79 4.17
C LYS A 91 14.07 1.46 4.94
N ARG A 92 13.23 0.52 4.50
CA ARG A 92 13.11 -0.84 5.07
C ARG A 92 14.10 -1.83 4.45
N GLY A 93 14.97 -1.37 3.57
CA GLY A 93 15.91 -2.22 2.83
C GLY A 93 15.26 -3.02 1.69
N ILE A 94 14.01 -2.69 1.32
CA ILE A 94 13.29 -3.35 0.24
C ILE A 94 13.62 -2.61 -1.05
N ARG A 95 14.03 -3.35 -2.08
CA ARG A 95 14.34 -2.75 -3.39
C ARG A 95 13.04 -2.47 -4.16
N PRO A 96 12.76 -1.22 -4.56
CA PRO A 96 11.56 -0.86 -5.29
C PRO A 96 11.74 -0.99 -6.81
N ASP A 97 12.72 -1.75 -7.29
CA ASP A 97 13.09 -1.84 -8.72
C ASP A 97 12.02 -2.51 -9.59
N ALA A 98 11.10 -3.24 -8.95
CA ALA A 98 9.96 -3.87 -9.58
C ALA A 98 8.68 -3.01 -9.56
N VAL A 99 8.71 -1.84 -8.92
CA VAL A 99 7.60 -0.88 -8.91
C VAL A 99 7.59 -0.08 -10.22
N VAL A 100 6.43 -0.02 -10.86
CA VAL A 100 6.20 0.76 -12.08
C VAL A 100 5.62 2.12 -11.70
N VAL A 101 6.17 3.19 -12.27
CA VAL A 101 5.64 4.55 -12.09
C VAL A 101 4.80 4.91 -13.32
N ASP A 102 3.52 5.22 -13.13
CA ASP A 102 2.61 5.67 -14.18
C ASP A 102 2.19 7.13 -13.92
N PRO A 103 2.70 8.12 -14.69
CA PRO A 103 2.37 9.52 -14.49
C PRO A 103 0.91 9.87 -14.86
N THR A 104 0.18 8.96 -15.51
CA THR A 104 -1.23 9.15 -15.88
C THR A 104 -2.20 8.74 -14.78
N ARG A 105 -1.70 8.14 -13.69
CA ARG A 105 -2.49 7.69 -12.53
C ARG A 105 -2.07 8.40 -11.26
N VAL A 106 -2.98 8.44 -10.30
CA VAL A 106 -2.67 8.84 -8.92
C VAL A 106 -2.29 7.59 -8.12
N THR A 107 -1.39 7.75 -7.17
CA THR A 107 -1.09 6.68 -6.21
C THR A 107 -2.30 6.43 -5.33
N THR A 108 -2.78 5.18 -5.31
CA THR A 108 -3.92 4.77 -4.51
C THR A 108 -3.68 5.11 -3.05
N THR A 109 -4.49 6.01 -2.51
CA THR A 109 -4.33 6.53 -1.15
C THR A 109 -5.65 6.46 -0.41
N LYS A 110 -5.66 5.83 0.76
CA LYS A 110 -6.84 5.68 1.61
C LYS A 110 -6.62 6.45 2.90
N THR A 111 -7.18 7.66 2.97
CA THR A 111 -7.02 8.57 4.11
C THR A 111 -8.15 8.37 5.11
N ARG A 112 -7.83 8.02 6.35
CA ARG A 112 -8.79 7.88 7.46
C ARG A 112 -8.67 9.07 8.38
N VAL A 113 -9.78 9.77 8.59
CA VAL A 113 -9.84 10.85 9.58
C VAL A 113 -10.35 10.28 10.89
N LEU A 114 -9.50 10.27 11.90
CA LEU A 114 -9.75 9.76 13.24
C LEU A 114 -9.92 10.95 14.18
N ALA A 115 -11.11 11.12 14.77
CA ALA A 115 -11.34 12.19 15.72
C ALA A 115 -12.31 11.82 16.84
N GLY A 116 -12.26 12.60 17.92
CA GLY A 116 -13.01 12.41 19.15
C GLY A 116 -12.77 13.57 20.10
N GLY A 117 -13.32 13.50 21.31
CA GLY A 117 -13.01 14.43 22.38
C GLY A 117 -11.52 14.38 22.77
N ALA A 118 -11.05 15.38 23.52
CA ALA A 118 -9.65 15.47 23.94
C ALA A 118 -9.19 14.25 24.77
N ASN A 119 -10.09 13.69 25.57
CA ASN A 119 -9.81 12.55 26.47
C ASN A 119 -10.59 11.30 26.08
N THR A 120 -10.97 11.15 24.80
CA THR A 120 -11.71 9.98 24.33
C THR A 120 -10.91 9.23 23.27
N ILE A 121 -11.20 7.95 23.12
CA ILE A 121 -10.71 7.16 21.99
C ILE A 121 -11.17 7.85 20.70
N LYS A 122 -10.23 8.10 19.79
CA LYS A 122 -10.52 8.68 18.48
C LYS A 122 -11.26 7.62 17.65
N GLN A 123 -12.37 8.01 17.04
CA GLN A 123 -13.16 7.14 16.16
C GLN A 123 -12.94 7.55 14.70
N GLN A 124 -13.05 6.59 13.79
CA GLN A 124 -13.00 6.91 12.36
C GLN A 124 -14.27 7.63 11.95
N MET A 125 -14.13 8.89 11.59
CA MET A 125 -15.25 9.76 11.23
C MET A 125 -15.54 9.69 9.73
N LEU A 126 -14.50 9.63 8.89
CA LEU A 126 -14.64 9.50 7.44
C LEU A 126 -13.40 8.88 6.82
N ARG A 127 -13.56 8.38 5.60
CA ARG A 127 -12.47 7.92 4.74
C ARG A 127 -12.53 8.68 3.41
N ILE A 128 -11.37 9.13 2.94
CA ILE A 128 -11.18 9.75 1.64
C ILE A 128 -10.28 8.82 0.83
N ASP A 129 -10.82 8.30 -0.26
CA ASP A 129 -10.07 7.45 -1.18
C ASP A 129 -9.67 8.31 -2.40
N ARG A 130 -8.37 8.36 -2.70
CA ARG A 130 -7.83 8.92 -3.94
C ARG A 130 -7.40 7.74 -4.80
N LEU A 131 -8.13 7.53 -5.90
CA LEU A 131 -8.02 6.37 -6.77
C LEU A 131 -8.00 6.84 -8.23
N SER A 132 -7.39 6.03 -9.10
CA SER A 132 -7.60 6.12 -10.54
C SER A 132 -8.63 5.09 -10.97
N ASP A 133 -9.54 5.48 -11.86
CA ASP A 133 -10.55 4.57 -12.39
C ASP A 133 -9.97 3.62 -13.45
N GLY A 134 -10.52 2.41 -13.50
CA GLY A 134 -10.24 1.41 -14.53
C GLY A 134 -8.84 0.78 -14.45
N ASP A 135 -8.60 -0.15 -15.36
CA ASP A 135 -7.36 -0.93 -15.44
C ASP A 135 -6.16 -0.06 -15.83
N VAL A 136 -4.97 -0.55 -15.52
CA VAL A 136 -3.72 0.06 -16.01
C VAL A 136 -3.67 0.01 -17.55
N SER A 137 -2.99 0.99 -18.15
CA SER A 137 -2.84 1.03 -19.61
C SER A 137 -2.07 -0.20 -20.13
N PRO A 138 -2.25 -0.59 -21.41
CA PRO A 138 -1.52 -1.72 -21.99
C PRO A 138 0.01 -1.61 -21.84
N GLY A 139 0.57 -0.40 -21.96
CA GLY A 139 2.02 -0.19 -21.77
C GLY A 139 2.47 -0.43 -20.33
N VAL A 140 1.69 0.01 -19.34
CA VAL A 140 1.97 -0.27 -17.92
C VAL A 140 1.80 -1.75 -17.62
N ARG A 141 0.79 -2.39 -18.21
CA ARG A 141 0.59 -3.84 -18.11
C ARG A 141 1.78 -4.63 -18.64
N SER A 142 2.29 -4.28 -19.83
CA SER A 142 3.49 -4.93 -20.39
C SER A 142 4.69 -4.77 -19.45
N ASN A 143 4.89 -3.60 -18.85
CA ASN A 143 5.95 -3.41 -17.85
C ASN A 143 5.77 -4.32 -16.62
N LEU A 144 4.54 -4.50 -16.12
CA LEU A 144 4.26 -5.42 -15.00
C LEU A 144 4.58 -6.88 -15.37
N VAL A 145 4.18 -7.31 -16.57
CA VAL A 145 4.47 -8.66 -17.09
C VAL A 145 5.98 -8.87 -17.21
N GLU A 146 6.73 -7.92 -17.79
CA GLU A 146 8.19 -8.00 -17.88
C GLU A 146 8.86 -8.12 -16.49
N ARG A 147 8.33 -7.43 -15.47
CA ARG A 147 8.82 -7.58 -14.09
C ARG A 147 8.52 -8.97 -13.54
N LEU A 148 7.32 -9.50 -13.76
CA LEU A 148 6.96 -10.86 -13.36
C LEU A 148 7.88 -11.89 -14.03
N GLU A 149 8.04 -11.85 -15.34
CA GLU A 149 8.92 -12.76 -16.09
C GLU A 149 10.37 -12.71 -15.59
N ARG A 150 10.85 -11.53 -15.20
CA ARG A 150 12.19 -11.34 -14.62
C ARG A 150 12.34 -11.97 -13.23
N PHE A 151 11.33 -11.86 -12.36
CA PHE A 151 11.44 -12.26 -10.95
C PHE A 151 10.93 -13.68 -10.66
N LEU A 152 9.94 -14.16 -11.41
CA LEU A 152 9.35 -15.50 -11.22
C LEU A 152 10.40 -16.63 -11.19
N PRO A 153 11.46 -16.64 -12.02
CA PRO A 153 12.47 -17.71 -11.97
C PRO A 153 13.33 -17.72 -10.70
N VAL A 154 13.35 -16.62 -9.92
CA VAL A 154 14.28 -16.44 -8.79
C VAL A 154 13.60 -16.30 -7.44
N VAL A 155 12.26 -16.33 -7.38
CA VAL A 155 11.47 -16.25 -6.14
C VAL A 155 10.98 -17.64 -5.71
N ASP A 156 10.80 -17.83 -4.40
CA ASP A 156 10.22 -19.04 -3.83
C ASP A 156 8.68 -19.07 -3.97
N ALA A 157 8.04 -17.90 -4.07
CA ALA A 157 6.59 -17.77 -4.16
C ALA A 157 6.15 -16.47 -4.84
N LEU A 158 4.94 -16.50 -5.41
CA LEU A 158 4.18 -15.33 -5.85
C LEU A 158 2.97 -15.15 -4.93
N VAL A 159 2.78 -13.94 -4.42
CA VAL A 159 1.57 -13.50 -3.73
C VAL A 159 0.85 -12.50 -4.63
N VAL A 160 -0.44 -12.72 -4.83
CA VAL A 160 -1.32 -11.78 -5.53
C VAL A 160 -2.20 -11.08 -4.50
N SER A 161 -2.11 -9.76 -4.45
CA SER A 161 -2.84 -8.89 -3.53
C SER A 161 -3.73 -7.93 -4.31
N ASP A 162 -4.82 -8.46 -4.84
CA ASP A 162 -5.79 -7.74 -5.67
C ASP A 162 -6.85 -7.00 -4.84
N TYR A 163 -6.86 -5.67 -4.92
CA TYR A 163 -7.88 -4.79 -4.35
C TYR A 163 -8.81 -4.19 -5.42
N LYS A 164 -8.74 -4.67 -6.66
CA LYS A 164 -9.51 -4.21 -7.82
C LYS A 164 -9.23 -2.76 -8.21
N GLU A 165 -8.00 -2.29 -8.02
CA GLU A 165 -7.58 -0.92 -8.40
C GLU A 165 -6.84 -0.88 -9.76
N GLY A 166 -6.92 -1.99 -10.52
CA GLY A 166 -6.52 -2.07 -11.93
C GLY A 166 -5.16 -2.69 -12.22
N VAL A 167 -4.37 -3.05 -11.20
CA VAL A 167 -3.04 -3.70 -11.39
C VAL A 167 -3.17 -5.18 -11.77
N VAL A 168 -4.14 -5.87 -11.19
CA VAL A 168 -4.37 -7.30 -11.43
C VAL A 168 -5.50 -7.45 -12.45
N SER A 169 -5.14 -7.80 -13.70
CA SER A 169 -6.10 -8.15 -14.75
C SER A 169 -5.87 -9.58 -15.24
N ARG A 170 -6.87 -10.16 -15.92
CA ARG A 170 -6.77 -11.53 -16.46
C ARG A 170 -5.54 -11.71 -17.34
N GLU A 171 -5.22 -10.72 -18.16
CA GLU A 171 -4.09 -10.81 -19.10
C GLU A 171 -2.72 -10.71 -18.41
N VAL A 172 -2.66 -10.42 -17.10
CA VAL A 172 -1.40 -10.52 -16.32
C VAL A 172 -1.10 -11.98 -15.96
N PHE A 173 -2.09 -12.87 -16.01
CA PHE A 173 -1.96 -14.29 -15.70
C PHE A 173 -1.91 -15.21 -16.93
N ASP A 174 -2.26 -14.70 -18.10
CA ASP A 174 -2.23 -15.42 -19.38
C ASP A 174 -0.79 -15.47 -19.93
#